data_AF-A0AAJ8JP73-F1
#
_entry.id   AF-A0AAJ8JP73-F1
#
_cell.length_a   1.000
_cell.length_b   1.000
_cell.length_c   1.000
_cell.angle_alpha   90.00
_cell.angle_beta   90.00
_cell.angle_gamma   90.00
#
_symmetry.space_group_name_H-M   'P 1'
#
loop_
_entity.id
_entity.type
_entity.pdbx_description
1 polymer ?
#
loop_
_entity_poly.entity_id
_entity_poly.type
_entity_poly.pdbx_seq_one_letter_code
_entity_poly.pdbx_strand_id
1 'polypeptide(L)'
;MSRSSLEYPEMKQLLDRNAMWSKKVWEKDSTFFPRHVPGQRPEVMWIGCSDARVPETTIMGRLEEAFLTALASLYSPQDDSLNAVLMIALLNFRVRHIVVAGHTNCVGCLTALNVSRLPPVPPATALQRYVRPVATLARTLATPDGPPTLDLLVEENVVQQVKNLLESEVIKNDWKKRGADGVVIHGWVYHLEDGTIRDLNISVGPPGHVPGKRTPAGSTKIDPLQHLPVSPEKPKADRAVRHVEKEGQLETASQTIHHTKRPHTHRSQSSFPARLTNQPLCIFTYSALLARRFHREASQRRVARRYGDTRRFMGSTKRESEFGHDDGIGEVKEAPGTFNPQREETDGQKPSCSDSERIYTIVTNTILGRYGHEMTWDIKSGMMGKPQRLSTQYLLSHFPDVEREMTLEQYIEESDRMKQELFKKVEPMRGAAALVKGLHEAGIPIALATGSNTQNFVHKTTHLPHIFSLFPATSILTADSPEVKRGKPNPDIFLAAAHSLGRDVGTAEECNETQQEERRKGLVFEDATLGVQAGVAAGMNVVWVPDSELRALNPGETYGATEILEHLEEWKPTSWGLPSLSGFN
;
A
#
# COMPACT_ATOMS: atom_id res chain seq x y z
N MET A 1 -6.43 -26.83 0.69
CA MET A 1 -5.67 -25.63 1.12
C MET A 1 -4.42 -26.10 1.85
N SER A 2 -3.35 -25.29 1.93
CA SER A 2 -2.21 -25.65 2.78
C SER A 2 -2.61 -25.55 4.26
N ARG A 3 -1.98 -26.35 5.14
CA ARG A 3 -2.26 -26.29 6.59
C ARG A 3 -2.00 -24.91 7.17
N SER A 4 -0.88 -24.28 6.78
CA SER A 4 -0.54 -22.90 7.14
C SER A 4 -1.60 -21.89 6.67
N SER A 5 -2.24 -22.11 5.51
CA SER A 5 -3.31 -21.24 4.99
C SER A 5 -4.64 -21.34 5.73
N LEU A 6 -4.83 -22.37 6.56
CA LEU A 6 -5.98 -22.51 7.46
C LEU A 6 -5.70 -21.90 8.82
N GLU A 7 -4.46 -22.00 9.29
CA GLU A 7 -4.01 -21.46 10.58
C GLU A 7 -3.70 -19.94 10.51
N TYR A 8 -3.30 -19.41 9.34
CA TYR A 8 -2.88 -18.02 9.13
C TYR A 8 -3.54 -17.40 7.87
N PRO A 9 -4.72 -16.74 8.01
CA PRO A 9 -5.47 -16.16 6.89
C PRO A 9 -4.68 -15.13 6.07
N GLU A 10 -3.80 -14.35 6.70
CA GLU A 10 -2.91 -13.39 6.05
C GLU A 10 -1.89 -14.08 5.11
N MET A 11 -1.38 -15.26 5.48
CA MET A 11 -0.51 -16.05 4.61
C MET A 11 -1.30 -16.64 3.42
N LYS A 12 -2.58 -17.01 3.63
CA LYS A 12 -3.47 -17.36 2.51
C LYS A 12 -3.63 -16.19 1.55
N GLN A 13 -3.87 -14.97 2.03
CA GLN A 13 -4.02 -13.79 1.17
C GLN A 13 -2.76 -13.52 0.32
N LEU A 14 -1.55 -13.74 0.86
CA LEU A 14 -0.31 -13.62 0.07
C LEU A 14 -0.22 -14.70 -1.03
N LEU A 15 -0.61 -15.93 -0.74
CA LEU A 15 -0.64 -17.01 -1.73
C LEU A 15 -1.70 -16.76 -2.83
N ASP A 16 -2.89 -16.28 -2.45
CA ASP A 16 -3.96 -15.90 -3.39
C ASP A 16 -3.49 -14.74 -4.31
N ARG A 17 -2.81 -13.73 -3.75
CA ARG A 17 -2.20 -12.62 -4.51
C ARG A 17 -1.13 -13.12 -5.48
N ASN A 18 -0.28 -14.05 -5.07
CA ASN A 18 0.74 -14.66 -5.93
C ASN A 18 0.09 -15.47 -7.08
N ALA A 19 -0.97 -16.24 -6.82
CA ALA A 19 -1.70 -16.96 -7.86
C ALA A 19 -2.32 -16.00 -8.89
N MET A 20 -2.91 -14.90 -8.42
CA MET A 20 -3.47 -13.85 -9.30
C MET A 20 -2.38 -13.11 -10.11
N TRP A 21 -1.23 -12.81 -9.49
CA TRP A 21 -0.07 -12.25 -10.20
C TRP A 21 0.41 -13.19 -11.30
N SER A 22 0.61 -14.48 -10.99
CA SER A 22 1.05 -15.48 -11.95
C SER A 22 0.10 -15.58 -13.14
N LYS A 23 -1.22 -15.60 -12.91
CA LYS A 23 -2.24 -15.57 -13.96
C LYS A 23 -2.10 -14.34 -14.86
N LYS A 24 -2.00 -13.13 -14.28
CA LYS A 24 -1.82 -11.88 -15.04
C LYS A 24 -0.52 -11.85 -15.85
N VAL A 25 0.54 -12.50 -15.37
CA VAL A 25 1.80 -12.64 -16.12
C VAL A 25 1.64 -13.60 -17.31
N TRP A 26 1.01 -14.77 -17.11
CA TRP A 26 0.69 -15.71 -18.21
C TRP A 26 -0.21 -15.09 -19.28
N GLU A 27 -1.19 -14.28 -18.88
CA GLU A 27 -2.11 -13.56 -19.78
C GLU A 27 -1.38 -12.47 -20.60
N LYS A 28 -0.37 -11.82 -20.02
CA LYS A 28 0.41 -10.75 -20.68
C LYS A 28 1.53 -11.28 -21.57
N ASP A 29 2.23 -12.33 -21.13
CA ASP A 29 3.29 -13.01 -21.88
C ASP A 29 3.28 -14.51 -21.53
N SER A 30 2.65 -15.31 -22.39
CA SER A 30 2.61 -16.77 -22.24
C SER A 30 3.96 -17.45 -22.44
N THR A 31 5.00 -16.73 -22.87
CA THR A 31 6.37 -17.23 -22.95
C THR A 31 7.18 -16.91 -21.70
N PHE A 32 6.68 -16.06 -20.79
CA PHE A 32 7.43 -15.57 -19.63
C PHE A 32 8.03 -16.71 -18.80
N PHE A 33 7.20 -17.52 -18.13
CA PHE A 33 7.70 -18.63 -17.30
C PHE A 33 8.47 -19.69 -18.11
N PRO A 34 8.04 -20.11 -19.32
CA PRO A 34 8.85 -20.99 -20.18
C PRO A 34 10.25 -20.45 -20.53
N ARG A 35 10.44 -19.14 -20.68
CA ARG A 35 11.75 -18.52 -20.88
C ARG A 35 12.61 -18.49 -19.61
N HIS A 36 12.00 -18.44 -18.43
CA HIS A 36 12.69 -18.37 -17.14
C HIS A 36 13.10 -19.74 -16.56
N VAL A 37 12.29 -20.78 -16.78
CA VAL A 37 12.55 -22.13 -16.23
C VAL A 37 13.94 -22.70 -16.58
N PRO A 38 14.49 -22.51 -17.80
CA PRO A 38 15.84 -22.99 -18.14
C PRO A 38 16.99 -22.26 -17.43
N GLY A 39 16.75 -21.09 -16.83
CA GLY A 39 17.75 -20.30 -16.12
C GLY A 39 17.61 -18.79 -16.31
N GLN A 40 18.44 -18.04 -15.60
CA GLN A 40 18.48 -16.57 -15.59
C GLN A 40 19.74 -16.02 -16.24
N ARG A 41 19.66 -14.80 -16.81
CA ARG A 41 20.79 -14.05 -17.40
C ARG A 41 20.75 -12.57 -16.99
N PRO A 42 20.84 -12.26 -15.68
CA PRO A 42 20.77 -10.89 -15.18
C PRO A 42 21.92 -10.04 -15.70
N GLU A 43 21.64 -8.77 -16.04
CA GLU A 43 22.68 -7.83 -16.47
C GLU A 43 23.22 -7.00 -15.30
N VAL A 44 22.39 -6.80 -14.27
CA VAL A 44 22.66 -6.04 -13.06
C VAL A 44 22.64 -6.97 -11.85
N MET A 45 23.59 -6.75 -10.93
CA MET A 45 23.51 -7.23 -9.56
C MET A 45 23.20 -6.06 -8.63
N TRP A 46 22.17 -6.20 -7.79
CA TRP A 46 21.74 -5.17 -6.84
C TRP A 46 22.15 -5.55 -5.41
N ILE A 47 22.88 -4.66 -4.74
CA ILE A 47 23.26 -4.73 -3.33
C ILE A 47 22.49 -3.62 -2.61
N GLY A 48 21.35 -3.98 -2.03
CA GLY A 48 20.40 -3.04 -1.44
C GLY A 48 20.11 -3.25 0.03
N CYS A 49 19.33 -2.35 0.62
CA CYS A 49 18.93 -2.44 2.02
C CYS A 49 17.83 -3.49 2.22
N SER A 50 17.82 -4.23 3.33
CA SER A 50 16.69 -5.08 3.76
C SER A 50 15.42 -4.31 4.18
N ASP A 51 15.29 -3.04 3.78
CA ASP A 51 14.11 -2.21 4.06
C ASP A 51 12.97 -2.59 3.11
N ALA A 52 11.84 -3.03 3.66
CA ALA A 52 10.69 -3.51 2.89
C ALA A 52 10.06 -2.45 1.96
N ARG A 53 10.45 -1.17 2.10
CA ARG A 53 10.03 -0.07 1.21
C ARG A 53 10.87 0.04 -0.07
N VAL A 54 11.96 -0.73 -0.19
CA VAL A 54 12.91 -0.66 -1.31
C VAL A 54 13.04 -2.00 -2.08
N PRO A 55 11.93 -2.65 -2.52
CA PRO A 55 12.00 -3.82 -3.41
C PRO A 55 12.41 -3.37 -4.83
N GLU A 56 13.63 -3.73 -5.21
CA GLU A 56 14.34 -3.36 -6.45
C GLU A 56 13.51 -3.60 -7.73
N THR A 57 12.89 -4.78 -7.85
CA THR A 57 12.07 -5.19 -9.01
C THR A 57 10.83 -4.31 -9.16
N THR A 58 10.29 -3.83 -8.05
CA THR A 58 9.10 -2.97 -8.04
C THR A 58 9.47 -1.53 -8.37
N ILE A 59 10.50 -0.98 -7.72
CA ILE A 59 10.93 0.42 -7.91
C ILE A 59 11.59 0.66 -9.29
N MET A 60 12.22 -0.38 -9.88
CA MET A 60 12.77 -0.31 -11.25
C MET A 60 11.77 -0.74 -12.32
N GLY A 61 10.60 -1.29 -11.95
CA GLY A 61 9.58 -1.77 -12.89
C GLY A 61 10.07 -2.90 -13.82
N ARG A 62 11.01 -3.72 -13.36
CA ARG A 62 11.65 -4.80 -14.13
C ARG A 62 11.70 -6.10 -13.33
N LEU A 63 11.60 -7.21 -14.06
CA LEU A 63 11.88 -8.56 -13.59
C LEU A 63 13.19 -9.01 -14.27
N GLU A 64 13.85 -10.06 -13.77
CA GLU A 64 15.09 -10.67 -14.34
C GLU A 64 16.47 -10.09 -13.91
N GLU A 65 16.64 -9.53 -12.70
CA GLU A 65 17.97 -9.10 -12.17
C GLU A 65 18.50 -9.96 -11.01
N ALA A 66 19.82 -9.95 -10.76
CA ALA A 66 20.45 -10.69 -9.64
C ALA A 66 20.39 -9.86 -8.35
N PHE A 67 19.89 -10.45 -7.26
CA PHE A 67 19.50 -9.66 -6.09
C PHE A 67 20.11 -10.15 -4.77
N LEU A 68 20.55 -9.19 -3.94
CA LEU A 68 20.78 -9.40 -2.51
C LEU A 68 20.37 -8.17 -1.69
N THR A 69 19.50 -8.37 -0.69
CA THR A 69 19.23 -7.39 0.38
C THR A 69 20.07 -7.68 1.62
N ALA A 70 20.71 -6.66 2.17
CA ALA A 70 21.38 -6.68 3.47
C ALA A 70 21.08 -5.41 4.27
N LEU A 71 21.12 -5.42 5.60
CA LEU A 71 20.84 -4.19 6.37
C LEU A 71 21.86 -3.09 6.02
N ALA A 72 21.38 -1.87 5.74
CA ALA A 72 22.18 -0.71 5.31
C ALA A 72 23.07 -0.95 4.06
N SER A 73 22.72 -1.92 3.20
CA SER A 73 23.40 -2.23 1.94
C SER A 73 24.91 -2.54 2.10
N LEU A 74 25.30 -3.03 3.28
CA LEU A 74 26.70 -3.20 3.69
C LEU A 74 27.42 -4.28 2.88
N TYR A 75 28.63 -3.97 2.41
CA TYR A 75 29.61 -4.96 1.94
C TYR A 75 30.75 -5.10 2.96
N SER A 76 31.06 -6.33 3.33
CA SER A 76 32.22 -6.68 4.15
C SER A 76 33.09 -7.67 3.39
N PRO A 77 34.42 -7.45 3.27
CA PRO A 77 35.31 -8.43 2.64
C PRO A 77 35.33 -9.80 3.36
N GLN A 78 34.89 -9.87 4.62
CA GLN A 78 34.77 -11.10 5.40
C GLN A 78 33.36 -11.73 5.35
N ASP A 79 32.43 -11.21 4.55
CA ASP A 79 31.12 -11.82 4.33
C ASP A 79 31.20 -12.84 3.19
N ASP A 80 31.49 -14.10 3.56
CA ASP A 80 31.55 -15.22 2.61
C ASP A 80 30.22 -15.45 1.87
N SER A 81 29.08 -15.06 2.44
CA SER A 81 27.77 -15.18 1.79
C SER A 81 27.67 -14.23 0.60
N LEU A 82 27.93 -12.93 0.83
CA LEU A 82 27.91 -11.94 -0.24
C LEU A 82 29.08 -12.12 -1.23
N ASN A 83 30.27 -12.53 -0.77
CA ASN A 83 31.38 -12.91 -1.65
C ASN A 83 31.01 -14.09 -2.57
N ALA A 84 30.33 -15.12 -2.07
CA ALA A 84 29.86 -16.24 -2.89
C ALA A 84 28.80 -15.81 -3.93
N VAL A 85 27.85 -14.94 -3.54
CA VAL A 85 26.85 -14.39 -4.47
C VAL A 85 27.51 -13.53 -5.55
N LEU A 86 28.48 -12.65 -5.19
CA LEU A 86 29.29 -11.87 -6.13
C LEU A 86 30.03 -12.79 -7.11
N MET A 87 30.66 -13.85 -6.63
CA MET A 87 31.35 -14.82 -7.48
C MET A 87 30.41 -15.50 -8.47
N ILE A 88 29.21 -15.94 -8.06
CA ILE A 88 28.23 -16.54 -8.96
C ILE A 88 27.75 -15.51 -10.00
N ALA A 89 27.44 -14.28 -9.57
CA ALA A 89 26.99 -13.21 -10.46
C ALA A 89 28.02 -12.89 -11.56
N LEU A 90 29.31 -12.85 -11.21
CA LEU A 90 30.38 -12.48 -12.14
C LEU A 90 30.88 -13.67 -12.98
N LEU A 91 31.01 -14.86 -12.39
CA LEU A 91 31.59 -16.03 -13.07
C LEU A 91 30.54 -16.81 -13.88
N ASN A 92 29.33 -16.99 -13.35
CA ASN A 92 28.28 -17.79 -13.99
C ASN A 92 27.35 -16.91 -14.83
N PHE A 93 26.83 -15.81 -14.28
CA PHE A 93 25.88 -14.94 -14.99
C PHE A 93 26.56 -13.83 -15.81
N ARG A 94 27.82 -13.50 -15.51
CA ARG A 94 28.60 -12.44 -16.16
C ARG A 94 27.91 -11.08 -16.12
N VAL A 95 27.38 -10.70 -14.96
CA VAL A 95 26.77 -9.38 -14.76
C VAL A 95 27.71 -8.27 -15.24
N ARG A 96 27.12 -7.23 -15.83
CA ARG A 96 27.84 -6.07 -16.38
C ARG A 96 27.88 -4.91 -15.39
N HIS A 97 26.89 -4.84 -14.52
CA HIS A 97 26.71 -3.77 -13.55
C HIS A 97 26.52 -4.35 -12.15
N ILE A 98 27.17 -3.75 -11.15
CA ILE A 98 26.83 -3.91 -9.72
C ILE A 98 26.33 -2.56 -9.24
N VAL A 99 25.14 -2.50 -8.66
CA VAL A 99 24.59 -1.29 -8.04
C VAL A 99 24.62 -1.46 -6.53
N VAL A 100 25.37 -0.60 -5.84
CA VAL A 100 25.20 -0.35 -4.41
C VAL A 100 24.10 0.67 -4.25
N ALA A 101 22.98 0.28 -3.64
CA ALA A 101 21.82 1.13 -3.46
C ALA A 101 21.58 1.47 -1.99
N GLY A 102 21.85 2.70 -1.60
CA GLY A 102 21.37 3.29 -0.36
C GLY A 102 19.91 3.75 -0.50
N HIS A 103 19.33 4.25 0.58
CA HIS A 103 18.04 4.94 0.54
C HIS A 103 17.91 5.95 1.68
N THR A 104 17.13 7.01 1.46
CA THR A 104 16.80 7.99 2.51
C THR A 104 16.08 7.32 3.68
N ASN A 105 16.12 7.94 4.87
CA ASN A 105 15.48 7.42 6.08
C ASN A 105 15.86 5.95 6.42
N CYS A 106 17.13 5.57 6.16
CA CYS A 106 17.64 4.23 6.42
C CYS A 106 17.84 3.94 7.92
N VAL A 107 17.04 3.00 8.46
CA VAL A 107 17.09 2.60 9.88
C VAL A 107 18.47 2.08 10.30
N GLY A 108 19.19 1.39 9.39
CA GLY A 108 20.55 0.92 9.67
C GLY A 108 21.56 2.07 9.81
N CYS A 109 21.50 3.08 8.94
CA CYS A 109 22.34 4.28 9.03
C CYS A 109 21.97 5.15 10.25
N LEU A 110 20.67 5.28 10.56
CA LEU A 110 20.20 5.96 11.78
C LEU A 110 20.69 5.24 13.05
N THR A 111 20.66 3.91 13.06
CA THR A 111 21.23 3.11 14.16
C THR A 111 22.73 3.34 14.28
N ALA A 112 23.46 3.37 13.17
CA ALA A 112 24.89 3.67 13.14
C ALA A 112 25.21 5.08 13.67
N LEU A 113 24.40 6.08 13.32
CA LEU A 113 24.51 7.47 13.80
C LEU A 113 24.21 7.62 15.29
N ASN A 114 23.38 6.73 15.86
CA ASN A 114 23.16 6.67 17.30
C ASN A 114 24.33 5.95 18.00
N VAL A 115 24.85 4.86 17.42
CA VAL A 115 26.00 4.10 17.94
C VAL A 115 27.31 4.90 17.87
N SER A 116 27.47 5.80 16.90
CA SER A 116 28.65 6.67 16.78
C SER A 116 28.78 7.68 17.92
N ARG A 117 27.65 8.07 18.53
CA ARG A 117 27.56 8.98 19.69
C ARG A 117 27.81 8.28 21.03
N LEU A 118 27.76 6.95 21.07
CA LEU A 118 28.04 6.19 22.29
C LEU A 118 29.55 6.15 22.59
N PRO A 119 29.94 6.12 23.88
CA PRO A 119 31.34 5.91 24.28
C PRO A 119 31.89 4.60 23.70
N PRO A 120 33.22 4.45 23.55
CA PRO A 120 33.86 3.30 22.93
C PRO A 120 33.84 2.06 23.83
N VAL A 121 32.65 1.54 24.10
CA VAL A 121 32.41 0.25 24.77
C VAL A 121 32.28 -0.88 23.73
N PRO A 122 32.59 -2.14 24.09
CA PRO A 122 32.35 -3.27 23.21
C PRO A 122 30.86 -3.37 22.78
N PRO A 123 30.56 -3.61 21.50
CA PRO A 123 29.19 -3.67 21.00
C PRO A 123 28.43 -4.88 21.57
N ALA A 124 27.40 -4.60 22.37
CA ALA A 124 26.63 -5.60 23.11
C ALA A 124 25.75 -6.46 22.20
N THR A 125 25.14 -5.87 21.16
CA THR A 125 24.17 -6.57 20.30
C THR A 125 24.76 -6.95 18.94
N ALA A 126 24.14 -7.94 18.27
CA ALA A 126 24.48 -8.30 16.90
C ALA A 126 24.32 -7.10 15.94
N LEU A 127 23.25 -6.31 16.11
CA LEU A 127 23.01 -5.08 15.36
C LEU A 127 24.13 -4.05 15.54
N GLN A 128 24.57 -3.80 16.79
CA GLN A 128 25.68 -2.88 17.08
C GLN A 128 27.02 -3.36 16.49
N ARG A 129 27.26 -4.69 16.48
CA ARG A 129 28.43 -5.27 15.79
C ARG A 129 28.35 -5.06 14.29
N TYR A 130 27.18 -5.31 13.70
CA TYR A 130 26.98 -5.26 12.25
C TYR A 130 27.06 -3.83 11.69
N VAL A 131 26.43 -2.84 12.33
CA VAL A 131 26.51 -1.43 11.89
C VAL A 131 27.81 -0.71 12.31
N ARG A 132 28.74 -1.40 12.99
CA ARG A 132 29.99 -0.80 13.48
C ARG A 132 30.81 -0.09 12.38
N PRO A 133 30.96 -0.61 11.14
CA PRO A 133 31.69 0.10 10.09
C PRO A 133 31.05 1.45 9.74
N VAL A 134 29.72 1.50 9.62
CA VAL A 134 28.96 2.74 9.36
C VAL A 134 29.03 3.68 10.57
N ALA A 135 29.03 3.14 11.79
CA ALA A 135 29.19 3.96 13.00
C ALA A 135 30.61 4.54 13.13
N THR A 136 31.64 3.87 12.60
CA THR A 136 32.99 4.44 12.46
C THR A 136 33.01 5.54 11.40
N LEU A 137 32.42 5.30 10.23
CA LEU A 137 32.28 6.31 9.17
C LEU A 137 31.56 7.58 9.67
N ALA A 138 30.48 7.42 10.44
CA ALA A 138 29.76 8.53 11.06
C ALA A 138 30.62 9.34 12.06
N ARG A 139 31.64 8.73 12.69
CA ARG A 139 32.61 9.46 13.53
C ARG A 139 33.65 10.20 12.69
N THR A 140 34.08 9.65 11.56
CA THR A 140 35.04 10.33 10.66
C THR A 140 34.42 11.49 9.89
N LEU A 141 33.10 11.50 9.73
CA LEU A 141 32.32 12.60 9.13
C LEU A 141 31.83 13.64 10.15
N ALA A 142 32.13 13.47 11.44
CA ALA A 142 31.72 14.42 12.46
C ALA A 142 32.56 15.71 12.40
N THR A 143 31.91 16.84 12.62
CA THR A 143 32.50 18.18 12.62
C THR A 143 32.42 18.79 14.03
N PRO A 144 33.08 19.93 14.31
CA PRO A 144 32.90 20.66 15.57
C PRO A 144 31.43 21.03 15.86
N ASP A 145 30.64 21.27 14.80
CA ASP A 145 29.21 21.62 14.90
C ASP A 145 28.31 20.40 15.17
N GLY A 146 28.84 19.17 15.03
CA GLY A 146 28.14 17.95 15.38
C GLY A 146 28.37 16.76 14.42
N PRO A 147 27.65 15.65 14.64
CA PRO A 147 27.68 14.48 13.76
C PRO A 147 27.01 14.79 12.41
N PRO A 148 27.29 14.00 11.34
CA PRO A 148 26.67 14.21 10.03
C PRO A 148 25.15 14.06 10.06
N THR A 149 24.47 14.64 9.07
CA THR A 149 23.06 14.37 8.81
C THR A 149 22.86 12.90 8.40
N LEU A 150 21.63 12.38 8.55
CA LEU A 150 21.33 11.00 8.15
C LEU A 150 21.55 10.80 6.65
N ASP A 151 21.12 11.75 5.81
CA ASP A 151 21.23 11.63 4.36
C ASP A 151 22.69 11.68 3.89
N LEU A 152 23.52 12.55 4.48
CA LEU A 152 24.96 12.56 4.22
C LEU A 152 25.61 11.23 4.62
N LEU A 153 25.21 10.65 5.76
CA LEU A 153 25.72 9.33 6.17
C LEU A 153 25.23 8.20 5.24
N VAL A 154 24.03 8.32 4.65
CA VAL A 154 23.54 7.37 3.63
C VAL A 154 24.36 7.48 2.35
N GLU A 155 24.54 8.69 1.81
CA GLU A 155 25.34 8.93 0.60
C GLU A 155 26.80 8.45 0.79
N GLU A 156 27.45 8.84 1.89
CA GLU A 156 28.81 8.41 2.21
C GLU A 156 28.92 6.90 2.52
N ASN A 157 27.89 6.28 3.10
CA ASN A 157 27.88 4.83 3.26
C ASN A 157 27.89 4.12 1.90
N VAL A 158 27.08 4.58 0.93
CA VAL A 158 27.10 4.04 -0.45
C VAL A 158 28.48 4.22 -1.08
N VAL A 159 29.07 5.41 -0.97
CA VAL A 159 30.45 5.70 -1.43
C VAL A 159 31.45 4.73 -0.78
N GLN A 160 31.34 4.48 0.51
CA GLN A 160 32.24 3.57 1.23
C GLN A 160 32.04 2.10 0.82
N GLN A 161 30.81 1.64 0.57
CA GLN A 161 30.58 0.28 0.09
C GLN A 161 31.09 0.07 -1.34
N VAL A 162 30.97 1.07 -2.22
CA VAL A 162 31.60 1.05 -3.55
C VAL A 162 33.13 0.95 -3.41
N LYS A 163 33.77 1.75 -2.55
CA LYS A 163 35.21 1.63 -2.24
C LYS A 163 35.59 0.25 -1.71
N ASN A 164 34.80 -0.32 -0.80
CA ASN A 164 35.06 -1.65 -0.24
C ASN A 164 34.98 -2.75 -1.33
N LEU A 165 34.02 -2.66 -2.27
CA LEU A 165 33.90 -3.59 -3.39
C LEU A 165 35.09 -3.46 -4.37
N LEU A 166 35.56 -2.25 -4.65
CA LEU A 166 36.74 -2.02 -5.49
C LEU A 166 38.01 -2.68 -4.91
N GLU A 167 38.10 -2.74 -3.57
CA GLU A 167 39.18 -3.45 -2.90
C GLU A 167 38.99 -4.97 -2.82
N SER A 168 37.83 -5.51 -3.20
CA SER A 168 37.55 -6.94 -3.19
C SER A 168 38.40 -7.70 -4.21
N GLU A 169 39.01 -8.80 -3.77
CA GLU A 169 39.68 -9.75 -4.66
C GLU A 169 38.72 -10.31 -5.72
N VAL A 170 37.41 -10.39 -5.46
CA VAL A 170 36.44 -10.87 -6.46
C VAL A 170 36.37 -9.90 -7.65
N ILE A 171 36.28 -8.59 -7.40
CA ILE A 171 36.24 -7.55 -8.42
C ILE A 171 37.59 -7.41 -9.14
N LYS A 172 38.69 -7.38 -8.39
CA LYS A 172 40.06 -7.34 -8.94
C LYS A 172 40.31 -8.52 -9.89
N ASN A 173 39.83 -9.72 -9.53
CA ASN A 173 39.95 -10.90 -10.39
C ASN A 173 38.98 -10.89 -11.59
N ASP A 174 37.78 -10.33 -11.47
CA ASP A 174 36.87 -10.12 -12.62
C ASP A 174 37.53 -9.21 -13.67
N TRP A 175 38.02 -8.04 -13.24
CA TRP A 175 38.70 -7.08 -14.12
C TRP A 175 39.99 -7.65 -14.72
N LYS A 176 40.79 -8.39 -13.95
CA LYS A 176 41.98 -9.07 -14.46
C LYS A 176 41.66 -10.13 -15.52
N LYS A 177 40.49 -10.79 -15.44
CA LYS A 177 40.07 -11.85 -16.37
C LYS A 177 39.33 -11.33 -17.60
N ARG A 178 38.47 -10.30 -17.45
CA ARG A 178 37.61 -9.74 -18.50
C ARG A 178 38.19 -8.49 -19.16
N GLY A 179 39.19 -7.85 -18.56
CA GLY A 179 39.77 -6.60 -19.07
C GLY A 179 38.71 -5.51 -19.18
N ALA A 180 38.60 -4.90 -20.36
CA ALA A 180 37.64 -3.83 -20.64
C ALA A 180 36.16 -4.24 -20.52
N ASP A 181 35.85 -5.55 -20.62
CA ASP A 181 34.49 -6.10 -20.46
C ASP A 181 34.17 -6.50 -19.01
N GLY A 182 35.03 -6.14 -18.05
CA GLY A 182 34.81 -6.34 -16.62
C GLY A 182 33.65 -5.51 -16.07
N VAL A 183 33.17 -5.88 -14.88
CA VAL A 183 31.98 -5.27 -14.26
C VAL A 183 32.17 -3.79 -13.93
N VAL A 184 31.13 -2.98 -14.11
CA VAL A 184 31.07 -1.59 -13.65
C VAL A 184 30.29 -1.52 -12.33
N ILE A 185 30.83 -0.83 -11.32
CA ILE A 185 30.20 -0.65 -10.02
C ILE A 185 29.62 0.77 -9.94
N HIS A 186 28.38 0.88 -9.47
CA HIS A 186 27.59 2.11 -9.37
C HIS A 186 27.17 2.35 -7.92
N GLY A 187 27.00 3.62 -7.54
CA GLY A 187 26.49 4.02 -6.23
C GLY A 187 25.26 4.91 -6.38
N TRP A 188 24.11 4.41 -5.95
CA TRP A 188 22.80 5.05 -6.09
C TRP A 188 22.14 5.24 -4.71
N VAL A 189 21.23 6.21 -4.61
CA VAL A 189 20.35 6.42 -3.45
C VAL A 189 18.91 6.49 -3.90
N TYR A 190 18.06 5.62 -3.35
CA TYR A 190 16.62 5.67 -3.54
C TYR A 190 15.99 6.67 -2.56
N HIS A 191 15.26 7.65 -3.10
CA HIS A 191 14.51 8.63 -2.33
C HIS A 191 13.13 8.08 -2.01
N LEU A 192 12.87 7.78 -0.74
CA LEU A 192 11.56 7.37 -0.26
C LEU A 192 10.51 8.48 -0.36
N GLU A 193 10.95 9.73 -0.48
CA GLU A 193 10.13 10.94 -0.51
C GLU A 193 9.41 11.14 -1.85
N ASP A 194 9.95 10.62 -2.96
CA ASP A 194 9.38 10.78 -4.30
C ASP A 194 9.42 9.51 -5.17
N GLY A 195 10.02 8.43 -4.67
CA GLY A 195 10.16 7.16 -5.39
C GLY A 195 11.19 7.19 -6.51
N THR A 196 12.09 8.20 -6.55
CA THR A 196 13.14 8.30 -7.56
C THR A 196 14.46 7.68 -7.09
N ILE A 197 15.29 7.27 -8.04
CA ILE A 197 16.68 6.85 -7.78
C ILE A 197 17.61 7.96 -8.25
N ARG A 198 18.47 8.44 -7.35
CA ARG A 198 19.53 9.41 -7.61
C ARG A 198 20.86 8.69 -7.79
N ASP A 199 21.52 8.90 -8.93
CA ASP A 199 22.91 8.47 -9.13
C ASP A 199 23.85 9.44 -8.43
N LEU A 200 24.77 8.93 -7.60
CA LEU A 200 25.80 9.74 -6.94
C LEU A 200 26.95 10.11 -7.89
N ASN A 201 26.92 9.61 -9.14
CA ASN A 201 27.92 9.80 -10.20
C ASN A 201 29.29 9.21 -9.86
N ILE A 202 29.33 8.21 -8.97
CA ILE A 202 30.55 7.51 -8.50
C ILE A 202 30.81 6.20 -9.25
N SER A 203 30.37 6.09 -10.51
CA SER A 203 30.48 4.86 -11.30
C SER A 203 31.95 4.55 -11.65
N VAL A 204 32.43 3.36 -11.28
CA VAL A 204 33.82 2.90 -11.54
C VAL A 204 33.81 1.57 -12.26
N GLY A 205 34.50 1.51 -13.40
CA GLY A 205 34.73 0.28 -14.16
C GLY A 205 36.20 -0.15 -14.16
N PRO A 206 36.57 -1.16 -14.96
CA PRO A 206 37.95 -1.65 -15.08
C PRO A 206 38.96 -0.54 -15.41
N PRO A 207 40.27 -0.73 -15.14
CA PRO A 207 41.30 0.27 -15.47
C PRO A 207 41.23 0.72 -16.94
N GLY A 208 41.07 2.03 -17.15
CA GLY A 208 40.87 2.64 -18.47
C GLY A 208 39.41 2.79 -18.91
N HIS A 209 38.43 2.35 -18.11
CA HIS A 209 37.01 2.60 -18.35
C HIS A 209 36.69 4.11 -18.32
N VAL A 210 35.97 4.59 -19.33
CA VAL A 210 35.47 5.97 -19.39
C VAL A 210 33.94 5.93 -19.46
N PRO A 211 33.23 6.50 -18.46
CA PRO A 211 31.77 6.55 -18.47
C PRO A 211 31.20 7.11 -19.79
N GLY A 212 30.20 6.44 -20.34
CA GLY A 212 29.50 6.88 -21.56
C GLY A 212 30.09 6.41 -22.90
N LYS A 213 31.31 5.83 -22.95
CA LYS A 213 31.81 5.16 -24.17
C LYS A 213 31.42 3.68 -24.18
N ARG A 214 30.39 3.32 -24.97
CA ARG A 214 30.14 1.91 -25.33
C ARG A 214 31.28 1.40 -26.20
N THR A 215 32.04 0.43 -25.71
CA THR A 215 32.83 -0.47 -26.58
C THR A 215 31.84 -1.24 -27.47
N PRO A 216 32.07 -1.39 -28.79
CA PRO A 216 31.22 -2.21 -29.63
C PRO A 216 31.22 -3.65 -29.12
N ALA A 217 30.04 -4.24 -28.93
CA ALA A 217 29.92 -5.59 -28.40
C ALA A 217 30.62 -6.61 -29.33
N GLY A 218 31.74 -7.16 -28.87
CA GLY A 218 32.46 -8.21 -29.57
C GLY A 218 31.57 -9.44 -29.76
N SER A 219 31.37 -9.85 -31.01
CA SER A 219 30.48 -10.94 -31.39
C SER A 219 31.06 -12.33 -31.07
N THR A 220 31.21 -12.65 -29.79
CA THR A 220 31.51 -14.01 -29.31
C THR A 220 30.25 -14.66 -28.77
N LYS A 221 29.54 -15.38 -29.65
CA LYS A 221 28.50 -16.35 -29.25
C LYS A 221 29.17 -17.52 -28.51
N ILE A 222 29.35 -17.37 -27.21
CA ILE A 222 29.62 -18.50 -26.30
C ILE A 222 28.30 -18.78 -25.60
N ASP A 223 27.65 -19.89 -25.93
CA ASP A 223 26.44 -20.32 -25.24
C ASP A 223 26.80 -20.99 -23.90
N PRO A 224 26.47 -20.41 -22.72
CA PRO A 224 26.92 -20.94 -21.44
C PRO A 224 26.27 -22.26 -21.03
N LEU A 225 25.24 -22.72 -21.76
CA LEU A 225 24.43 -23.89 -21.39
C LEU A 225 25.03 -25.25 -21.79
N GLN A 226 26.15 -25.31 -22.51
CA GLN A 226 26.74 -26.57 -23.00
C GLN A 226 27.56 -27.38 -21.96
N HIS A 227 27.66 -26.94 -20.71
CA HIS A 227 28.54 -27.58 -19.70
C HIS A 227 27.85 -28.04 -18.40
N LEU A 228 26.54 -28.25 -18.43
CA LEU A 228 25.83 -28.99 -17.37
C LEU A 228 25.53 -30.42 -17.87
N PRO A 229 26.12 -31.48 -17.28
CA PRO A 229 25.80 -32.85 -17.65
C PRO A 229 24.41 -33.23 -17.11
N VAL A 230 23.42 -33.23 -17.99
CA VAL A 230 22.07 -33.75 -17.70
C VAL A 230 22.03 -35.23 -18.04
N SER A 231 21.91 -36.09 -17.01
CA SER A 231 21.66 -37.52 -17.18
C SER A 231 20.51 -37.96 -16.25
N PRO A 232 19.40 -38.49 -16.78
CA PRO A 232 18.24 -38.86 -15.97
C PRO A 232 18.21 -40.36 -15.66
N GLU A 233 18.82 -40.79 -14.55
CA GLU A 233 18.63 -42.16 -14.04
C GLU A 233 17.44 -42.26 -13.09
N LYS A 234 16.49 -43.14 -13.43
CA LYS A 234 15.32 -43.46 -12.60
C LYS A 234 15.69 -44.47 -11.51
N PRO A 235 15.33 -44.26 -10.23
CA PRO A 235 15.38 -45.33 -9.24
C PRO A 235 14.34 -46.41 -9.57
N LYS A 236 14.78 -47.65 -9.76
CA LYS A 236 13.89 -48.82 -9.74
C LYS A 236 13.63 -49.24 -8.30
N ALA A 237 12.42 -49.72 -8.02
CA ALA A 237 12.13 -50.46 -6.79
C ALA A 237 12.62 -51.91 -6.92
N ASP A 238 13.15 -52.51 -5.84
CA ASP A 238 12.55 -53.74 -5.27
C ASP A 238 13.04 -54.14 -3.85
N ARG A 239 12.10 -54.75 -3.11
CA ARG A 239 12.19 -55.79 -2.04
C ARG A 239 13.24 -55.83 -0.89
N ALA A 240 12.72 -55.53 0.30
CA ALA A 240 12.49 -56.42 1.46
C ALA A 240 13.57 -57.38 2.05
N VAL A 241 13.79 -57.26 3.38
CA VAL A 241 14.15 -58.36 4.33
C VAL A 241 13.34 -58.19 5.65
N ARG A 242 13.24 -59.25 6.47
CA ARG A 242 12.20 -59.51 7.49
C ARG A 242 12.53 -59.11 8.95
N HIS A 243 11.47 -59.14 9.77
CA HIS A 243 11.43 -59.15 11.25
C HIS A 243 12.50 -59.97 11.99
N VAL A 244 12.83 -59.52 13.22
CA VAL A 244 12.82 -60.34 14.45
C VAL A 244 12.23 -59.50 15.60
N GLU A 245 11.40 -60.09 16.45
CA GLU A 245 10.78 -59.48 17.64
C GLU A 245 11.67 -59.59 18.89
N LYS A 246 11.44 -58.76 19.91
CA LYS A 246 11.54 -59.21 21.32
C LYS A 246 10.73 -58.35 22.28
N GLU A 247 10.16 -59.01 23.28
CA GLU A 247 9.19 -58.48 24.25
C GLU A 247 9.85 -57.72 25.41
N GLY A 248 9.03 -56.95 26.14
CA GLY A 248 9.36 -56.36 27.43
C GLY A 248 8.11 -55.74 28.09
N GLN A 249 7.45 -56.49 28.98
CA GLN A 249 6.28 -56.02 29.75
C GLN A 249 6.69 -55.08 30.90
N LEU A 250 5.77 -54.19 31.33
CA LEU A 250 5.53 -53.87 32.75
C LEU A 250 4.26 -53.02 32.95
N GLU A 251 3.59 -53.23 34.08
CA GLU A 251 2.40 -52.50 34.56
C GLU A 251 2.81 -51.39 35.58
N THR A 252 1.98 -50.48 36.11
CA THR A 252 0.50 -50.27 36.13
C THR A 252 0.21 -48.77 35.79
N ALA A 253 -0.96 -48.12 35.90
CA ALA A 253 -2.27 -48.39 36.51
C ALA A 253 -3.40 -47.57 35.83
N SER A 254 -4.58 -47.47 36.44
CA SER A 254 -5.68 -46.55 36.07
C SER A 254 -6.17 -45.76 37.29
N GLN A 255 -6.53 -44.47 37.11
CA GLN A 255 -7.31 -43.72 38.10
C GLN A 255 -8.39 -42.85 37.42
N THR A 256 -9.64 -43.20 37.68
CA THR A 256 -10.84 -42.46 37.30
C THR A 256 -11.27 -41.55 38.46
N ILE A 257 -11.59 -40.29 38.22
CA ILE A 257 -12.25 -39.42 39.20
C ILE A 257 -13.56 -38.88 38.62
N HIS A 258 -14.67 -39.25 39.26
CA HIS A 258 -15.98 -38.61 39.07
C HIS A 258 -16.07 -37.32 39.89
N HIS A 259 -16.79 -36.30 39.40
CA HIS A 259 -17.67 -35.51 40.27
C HIS A 259 -18.82 -34.77 39.54
N THR A 260 -20.03 -35.27 39.76
CA THR A 260 -21.31 -34.57 40.05
C THR A 260 -21.68 -33.22 39.38
N LYS A 261 -22.84 -33.21 38.69
CA LYS A 261 -23.66 -32.02 38.35
C LYS A 261 -24.55 -31.56 39.52
N ARG A 262 -24.82 -30.24 39.66
CA ARG A 262 -26.14 -29.59 39.96
C ARG A 262 -26.05 -28.02 39.98
N PRO A 263 -27.14 -27.23 39.93
CA PRO A 263 -27.30 -26.24 38.85
C PRO A 263 -27.77 -24.80 39.26
N HIS A 264 -28.22 -24.02 38.25
CA HIS A 264 -28.84 -22.68 38.26
C HIS A 264 -27.84 -21.49 38.21
N THR A 265 -28.11 -20.39 37.50
CA THR A 265 -29.41 -19.76 37.17
C THR A 265 -29.56 -19.34 35.69
N HIS A 266 -30.80 -19.35 35.20
CA HIS A 266 -31.18 -18.74 33.90
C HIS A 266 -31.41 -17.23 34.08
N ARG A 267 -30.95 -16.42 33.14
CA ARG A 267 -31.47 -15.06 32.91
C ARG A 267 -32.30 -15.09 31.62
N SER A 268 -33.55 -14.64 31.68
CA SER A 268 -34.51 -14.75 30.58
C SER A 268 -34.15 -13.82 29.41
N GLN A 269 -33.88 -14.39 28.23
CA GLN A 269 -33.97 -13.66 26.98
C GLN A 269 -35.45 -13.49 26.59
N SER A 270 -35.84 -12.28 26.20
CA SER A 270 -37.17 -11.99 25.68
C SER A 270 -37.38 -12.64 24.32
N SER A 271 -38.44 -13.45 24.17
CA SER A 271 -38.77 -14.09 22.90
C SER A 271 -39.23 -13.07 21.86
N PHE A 272 -38.41 -12.86 20.83
CA PHE A 272 -38.83 -12.15 19.61
C PHE A 272 -39.87 -12.97 18.83
N PRO A 273 -40.81 -12.32 18.11
CA PRO A 273 -41.89 -13.01 17.42
C PRO A 273 -41.37 -13.86 16.25
N ALA A 274 -41.81 -15.14 16.21
CA ALA A 274 -41.37 -16.16 15.25
C ALA A 274 -41.65 -15.88 13.75
N ARG A 275 -42.24 -14.73 13.39
CA ARG A 275 -42.42 -14.32 11.99
C ARG A 275 -41.13 -13.82 11.33
N LEU A 276 -40.13 -13.37 12.11
CA LEU A 276 -38.91 -12.77 11.56
C LEU A 276 -37.89 -13.82 11.06
N THR A 277 -37.89 -15.04 11.59
CA THR A 277 -36.79 -16.01 11.45
C THR A 277 -36.58 -16.57 10.03
N ASN A 278 -37.52 -16.38 9.11
CA ASN A 278 -37.42 -16.90 7.74
C ASN A 278 -37.37 -15.84 6.64
N GLN A 279 -37.31 -14.55 6.99
CA GLN A 279 -37.11 -13.47 6.02
C GLN A 279 -35.61 -13.14 5.87
N PRO A 280 -35.14 -12.77 4.66
CA PRO A 280 -33.83 -12.17 4.48
C PRO A 280 -33.65 -10.90 5.33
N LEU A 281 -32.41 -10.58 5.68
CA LEU A 281 -32.04 -9.33 6.34
C LEU A 281 -31.10 -8.53 5.43
N CYS A 282 -31.26 -7.21 5.42
CA CYS A 282 -30.42 -6.33 4.60
C CYS A 282 -29.44 -5.56 5.48
N ILE A 283 -28.14 -5.73 5.24
CA ILE A 283 -27.07 -5.02 5.93
C ILE A 283 -26.42 -4.06 4.95
N PHE A 284 -26.60 -2.77 5.17
CA PHE A 284 -26.02 -1.74 4.33
C PHE A 284 -24.68 -1.31 4.87
N THR A 285 -23.75 -0.93 4.00
CA THR A 285 -22.57 -0.19 4.42
C THR A 285 -22.78 1.29 4.14
N TYR A 286 -22.22 2.14 5.01
CA TYR A 286 -22.37 3.59 4.91
C TYR A 286 -22.00 4.12 3.51
N SER A 287 -20.94 3.57 2.91
CA SER A 287 -20.42 3.98 1.61
C SER A 287 -21.21 3.39 0.42
N ALA A 288 -21.94 2.29 0.59
CA ALA A 288 -22.93 1.85 -0.40
C ALA A 288 -24.17 2.76 -0.45
N LEU A 289 -24.50 3.47 0.64
CA LEU A 289 -25.67 4.38 0.69
C LEU A 289 -25.39 5.79 0.17
N LEU A 290 -24.13 6.16 -0.04
CA LEU A 290 -23.71 7.53 -0.36
C LEU A 290 -22.77 7.51 -1.57
N ALA A 291 -22.87 8.53 -2.42
CA ALA A 291 -22.12 8.52 -3.66
C ALA A 291 -20.59 8.52 -3.43
N ARG A 292 -19.88 7.66 -4.15
CA ARG A 292 -18.49 7.93 -4.53
C ARG A 292 -18.48 8.38 -5.99
N ARG A 293 -17.70 9.42 -6.28
CA ARG A 293 -17.23 9.73 -7.63
C ARG A 293 -15.74 9.98 -7.52
N PHE A 294 -14.94 8.95 -7.74
CA PHE A 294 -13.56 9.19 -8.16
C PHE A 294 -13.62 9.92 -9.51
N HIS A 295 -13.15 11.16 -9.51
CA HIS A 295 -12.79 11.89 -10.72
C HIS A 295 -11.28 12.09 -10.70
N ARG A 296 -10.56 11.42 -11.62
CA ARG A 296 -9.19 11.83 -11.98
C ARG A 296 -9.19 13.28 -12.50
N GLU A 297 -8.79 14.22 -11.65
CA GLU A 297 -8.55 15.60 -12.08
C GLU A 297 -7.16 15.77 -12.71
N ALA A 298 -7.15 16.48 -13.84
CA ALA A 298 -5.96 16.74 -14.65
C ALA A 298 -5.07 17.88 -14.08
N SER A 299 -4.75 17.82 -12.79
CA SER A 299 -4.05 18.89 -12.05
C SER A 299 -2.63 19.15 -12.55
N GLN A 300 -1.98 18.17 -13.19
CA GLN A 300 -0.59 18.29 -13.66
C GLN A 300 -0.39 19.14 -14.93
N ARG A 301 -1.44 19.69 -15.57
CA ARG A 301 -1.31 20.41 -16.87
C ARG A 301 -1.44 21.95 -16.82
N ARG A 302 -1.63 22.59 -15.66
CA ARG A 302 -1.76 24.07 -15.59
C ARG A 302 -0.62 24.84 -14.89
N VAL A 303 0.33 24.17 -14.24
CA VAL A 303 1.46 24.84 -13.54
C VAL A 303 2.68 25.06 -14.46
N ALA A 304 2.90 24.19 -15.45
CA ALA A 304 4.04 24.24 -16.38
C ALA A 304 4.00 25.40 -17.42
N ARG A 305 3.16 26.42 -17.24
CA ARG A 305 3.01 27.56 -18.17
C ARG A 305 3.18 28.94 -17.53
N ARG A 306 3.65 29.03 -16.27
CA ARG A 306 3.83 30.31 -15.57
C ARG A 306 5.26 30.63 -15.12
N TYR A 307 6.20 29.70 -15.24
CA TYR A 307 7.64 29.94 -15.07
C TYR A 307 8.41 29.16 -16.14
N GLY A 308 8.97 29.87 -17.12
CA GLY A 308 9.55 29.22 -18.29
C GLY A 308 10.07 30.14 -19.38
N ASP A 309 10.70 31.27 -19.04
CA ASP A 309 11.59 31.96 -20.00
C ASP A 309 12.74 32.73 -19.32
N THR A 310 13.83 32.02 -19.05
CA THR A 310 15.15 32.61 -18.73
C THR A 310 16.28 31.74 -19.28
N ARG A 311 16.30 31.49 -20.60
CA ARG A 311 17.51 30.94 -21.25
C ARG A 311 17.67 31.23 -22.75
N ARG A 312 17.86 32.51 -23.10
CA ARG A 312 18.46 32.94 -24.38
C ARG A 312 19.38 34.14 -24.23
N PHE A 313 20.65 33.90 -23.94
CA PHE A 313 21.77 34.81 -24.27
C PHE A 313 23.09 34.02 -24.27
N MET A 314 23.52 33.57 -25.45
CA MET A 314 24.93 33.31 -25.83
C MET A 314 24.99 32.91 -27.31
N GLY A 315 25.94 33.50 -28.05
CA GLY A 315 26.01 33.45 -29.52
C GLY A 315 25.16 34.54 -30.19
N SER A 316 25.61 35.20 -31.25
CA SER A 316 26.94 35.20 -31.89
C SER A 316 27.12 36.48 -32.72
N THR A 317 28.39 36.82 -33.00
CA THR A 317 28.88 37.95 -33.81
C THR A 317 28.01 38.38 -35.01
N LYS A 318 27.70 39.69 -35.08
CA LYS A 318 27.07 40.35 -36.24
C LYS A 318 27.95 40.30 -37.51
N ARG A 319 27.30 40.25 -38.68
CA ARG A 319 27.75 40.92 -39.91
C ARG A 319 26.58 41.68 -40.55
N GLU A 320 26.81 42.97 -40.75
CA GLU A 320 26.52 43.81 -41.94
C GLU A 320 25.10 43.96 -42.54
N SER A 321 24.88 45.17 -43.07
CA SER A 321 23.78 45.66 -43.93
C SER A 321 22.37 45.81 -43.30
N GLU A 322 21.54 46.80 -43.66
CA GLU A 322 21.74 48.22 -44.07
C GLU A 322 20.33 48.89 -44.17
N PHE A 323 20.22 50.22 -44.08
CA PHE A 323 18.97 51.05 -44.15
C PHE A 323 17.90 50.80 -43.04
N GLY A 324 17.15 51.80 -42.54
CA GLY A 324 17.22 53.26 -42.69
C GLY A 324 15.93 53.97 -42.22
N HIS A 325 16.06 55.19 -41.66
CA HIS A 325 14.99 56.14 -41.22
C HIS A 325 14.19 55.72 -39.96
N ASP A 326 14.21 56.51 -38.88
CA ASP A 326 13.39 57.71 -38.56
C ASP A 326 11.90 57.34 -38.35
N ASP A 327 11.19 57.79 -37.31
CA ASP A 327 11.46 58.87 -36.33
C ASP A 327 10.60 58.65 -35.05
N GLY A 328 10.78 59.45 -33.99
CA GLY A 328 9.73 59.67 -32.97
C GLY A 328 10.03 59.27 -31.50
N ILE A 329 10.16 60.30 -30.66
CA ILE A 329 10.40 60.23 -29.21
C ILE A 329 9.06 60.28 -28.44
N GLY A 330 8.90 59.55 -27.33
CA GLY A 330 7.72 59.67 -26.45
C GLY A 330 7.93 59.06 -25.06
N GLU A 331 7.75 59.86 -24.01
CA GLU A 331 8.13 59.54 -22.63
C GLU A 331 7.13 58.68 -21.82
N VAL A 332 7.65 58.11 -20.73
CA VAL A 332 6.94 57.37 -19.67
C VAL A 332 5.99 58.28 -18.88
N LYS A 333 4.82 57.76 -18.49
CA LYS A 333 4.15 58.12 -17.21
C LYS A 333 3.20 57.03 -16.73
N GLU A 334 3.31 56.69 -15.45
CA GLU A 334 2.50 55.68 -14.75
C GLU A 334 1.20 56.25 -14.16
N ALA A 335 0.39 55.32 -13.61
CA ALA A 335 -0.62 55.45 -12.56
C ALA A 335 -2.11 55.28 -13.01
N PRO A 336 -3.04 54.98 -12.09
CA PRO A 336 -3.20 53.60 -11.60
C PRO A 336 -4.65 53.07 -11.73
N GLY A 337 -4.80 51.83 -12.21
CA GLY A 337 -6.11 51.20 -12.42
C GLY A 337 -6.54 50.28 -11.28
N THR A 338 -7.60 50.65 -10.55
CA THR A 338 -8.22 49.83 -9.50
C THR A 338 -8.88 48.58 -10.06
N PHE A 339 -8.64 47.42 -9.43
CA PHE A 339 -9.21 46.15 -9.88
C PHE A 339 -10.64 45.97 -9.33
N ASN A 340 -11.63 45.93 -10.23
CA ASN A 340 -13.05 45.74 -9.89
C ASN A 340 -13.51 44.34 -10.31
N PRO A 341 -13.84 43.41 -9.38
CA PRO A 341 -14.04 42.01 -9.71
C PRO A 341 -15.51 41.69 -10.04
N GLN A 342 -15.95 41.99 -11.26
CA GLN A 342 -17.16 41.37 -11.83
C GLN A 342 -17.00 41.01 -13.31
N ARG A 343 -17.52 39.82 -13.66
CA ARG A 343 -17.60 39.18 -14.98
C ARG A 343 -16.34 38.49 -15.50
N GLU A 344 -16.25 37.19 -15.19
CA GLU A 344 -16.17 36.18 -16.24
C GLU A 344 -16.98 34.93 -15.81
N GLU A 345 -18.22 34.83 -16.30
CA GLU A 345 -19.01 33.60 -16.25
C GLU A 345 -18.83 32.85 -17.57
N THR A 346 -18.13 31.72 -17.54
CA THR A 346 -18.36 30.61 -18.49
C THR A 346 -18.04 29.27 -17.83
N ASP A 347 -18.95 28.30 -18.04
CA ASP A 347 -18.83 26.87 -17.77
C ASP A 347 -18.69 26.44 -16.29
N GLY A 348 -19.75 26.56 -15.48
CA GLY A 348 -20.94 25.73 -15.68
C GLY A 348 -20.95 24.46 -14.80
N GLN A 349 -19.80 24.04 -14.27
CA GLN A 349 -19.72 22.86 -13.38
C GLN A 349 -19.01 23.16 -12.05
N LYS A 350 -19.80 23.54 -11.04
CA LYS A 350 -19.36 23.46 -9.63
C LYS A 350 -19.00 21.99 -9.35
N PRO A 351 -17.84 21.69 -8.72
CA PRO A 351 -17.49 20.31 -8.39
C PRO A 351 -18.52 19.77 -7.38
N SER A 352 -19.33 18.78 -7.83
CA SER A 352 -20.27 18.08 -6.97
C SER A 352 -19.47 17.30 -5.92
N CYS A 353 -19.48 17.76 -4.68
CA CYS A 353 -18.74 17.18 -3.55
C CYS A 353 -19.45 15.93 -3.01
N SER A 354 -19.65 14.96 -3.91
CA SER A 354 -20.35 13.71 -3.61
C SER A 354 -19.46 12.74 -2.83
N ASP A 355 -18.16 12.72 -3.08
CA ASP A 355 -17.22 11.79 -2.42
C ASP A 355 -16.86 12.23 -0.98
N SER A 356 -17.38 11.47 -0.01
CA SER A 356 -17.13 11.65 1.42
C SER A 356 -15.67 11.48 1.86
N GLU A 357 -14.82 10.82 1.07
CA GLU A 357 -13.40 10.61 1.39
C GLU A 357 -12.52 11.78 0.91
N ARG A 358 -12.88 12.37 -0.23
CA ARG A 358 -12.23 13.57 -0.79
C ARG A 358 -12.36 14.80 0.12
N ILE A 359 -13.44 14.90 0.91
CA ILE A 359 -13.69 16.00 1.86
C ILE A 359 -12.52 16.22 2.82
N TYR A 360 -11.93 15.16 3.39
CA TYR A 360 -10.79 15.29 4.29
C TYR A 360 -9.57 15.94 3.61
N THR A 361 -9.34 15.61 2.33
CA THR A 361 -8.23 16.18 1.56
C THR A 361 -8.50 17.64 1.19
N ILE A 362 -9.73 17.97 0.78
CA ILE A 362 -10.17 19.34 0.50
C ILE A 362 -9.99 20.23 1.73
N VAL A 363 -10.48 19.79 2.91
CA VAL A 363 -10.39 20.59 4.14
C VAL A 363 -8.94 20.83 4.54
N THR A 364 -8.11 19.78 4.59
CA THR A 364 -6.70 19.95 4.95
C THR A 364 -5.97 20.89 3.98
N ASN A 365 -6.11 20.71 2.66
CA ASN A 365 -5.44 21.60 1.70
C ASN A 365 -5.99 23.04 1.72
N THR A 366 -7.26 23.23 2.10
CA THR A 366 -7.83 24.58 2.25
C THR A 366 -7.31 25.29 3.51
N ILE A 367 -6.99 24.57 4.58
CA ILE A 367 -6.37 25.13 5.78
C ILE A 367 -4.89 25.41 5.53
N LEU A 368 -4.14 24.40 5.06
CA LEU A 368 -2.71 24.51 4.75
C LEU A 368 -2.40 25.57 3.68
N GLY A 369 -3.26 25.71 2.66
CA GLY A 369 -3.05 26.66 1.56
C GLY A 369 -3.02 28.13 1.99
N ARG A 370 -3.58 28.47 3.16
CA ARG A 370 -3.46 29.83 3.75
C ARG A 370 -2.02 30.17 4.16
N TYR A 371 -1.23 29.14 4.46
CA TYR A 371 0.18 29.21 4.83
C TYR A 371 1.12 28.86 3.66
N GLY A 372 0.56 28.69 2.44
CA GLY A 372 1.32 28.32 1.24
C GLY A 372 1.63 26.83 1.11
N HIS A 373 1.05 25.97 1.94
CA HIS A 373 1.33 24.52 1.99
C HIS A 373 0.23 23.68 1.33
N GLU A 374 0.60 22.45 0.93
CA GLU A 374 -0.34 21.42 0.47
C GLU A 374 -0.02 20.09 1.15
N MET A 375 -1.03 19.29 1.52
CA MET A 375 -0.82 17.95 2.08
C MET A 375 -0.38 16.99 0.97
N THR A 376 0.86 16.54 1.02
CA THR A 376 1.38 15.51 0.12
C THR A 376 0.69 14.16 0.37
N TRP A 377 0.83 13.24 -0.59
CA TRP A 377 0.32 11.89 -0.43
C TRP A 377 0.97 11.16 0.76
N ASP A 378 2.24 11.41 1.03
CA ASP A 378 3.00 10.78 2.12
C ASP A 378 2.47 11.22 3.48
N ILE A 379 2.24 12.53 3.65
CA ILE A 379 1.59 13.09 4.85
C ILE A 379 0.18 12.51 4.99
N LYS A 380 -0.62 12.48 3.92
CA LYS A 380 -1.96 11.88 3.92
C LYS A 380 -1.91 10.40 4.33
N SER A 381 -0.99 9.62 3.77
CA SER A 381 -0.83 8.19 4.07
C SER A 381 -0.40 7.96 5.52
N GLY A 382 0.49 8.81 6.05
CA GLY A 382 0.87 8.82 7.46
C GLY A 382 -0.25 9.26 8.41
N MET A 383 -1.29 9.96 7.94
CA MET A 383 -2.49 10.27 8.74
C MET A 383 -3.51 9.12 8.75
N MET A 384 -3.53 8.25 7.73
CA MET A 384 -4.56 7.21 7.57
C MET A 384 -4.58 6.22 8.73
N GLY A 385 -5.78 5.89 9.21
CA GLY A 385 -6.00 4.97 10.33
C GLY A 385 -5.65 5.53 11.72
N LYS A 386 -5.05 6.72 11.84
CA LYS A 386 -4.78 7.35 13.14
C LYS A 386 -6.03 8.03 13.71
N PRO A 387 -6.23 8.00 15.05
CA PRO A 387 -7.22 8.86 15.72
C PRO A 387 -7.01 10.34 15.37
N GLN A 388 -8.08 11.13 15.27
CA GLN A 388 -8.05 12.51 14.76
C GLN A 388 -6.94 13.37 15.38
N ARG A 389 -6.81 13.36 16.72
CA ARG A 389 -5.79 14.13 17.45
C ARG A 389 -4.36 13.74 17.05
N LEU A 390 -4.07 12.43 16.93
CA LEU A 390 -2.77 11.93 16.49
C LEU A 390 -2.52 12.16 15.00
N SER A 391 -3.56 12.08 14.17
CA SER A 391 -3.46 12.41 12.74
C SER A 391 -3.14 13.90 12.52
N THR A 392 -3.72 14.78 13.35
CA THR A 392 -3.50 16.23 13.27
C THR A 392 -2.14 16.61 13.84
N GLN A 393 -1.71 15.98 14.94
CA GLN A 393 -0.36 16.19 15.49
C GLN A 393 0.72 15.74 14.50
N TYR A 394 0.51 14.59 13.84
CA TYR A 394 1.38 14.15 12.75
C TYR A 394 1.38 15.15 11.59
N LEU A 395 0.21 15.61 11.14
CA LEU A 395 0.10 16.63 10.09
C LEU A 395 0.88 17.92 10.42
N LEU A 396 0.63 18.52 11.58
CA LEU A 396 1.24 19.79 11.98
C LEU A 396 2.76 19.66 12.20
N SER A 397 3.26 18.48 12.59
CA SER A 397 4.71 18.23 12.70
C SER A 397 5.50 18.35 11.38
N HIS A 398 4.81 18.28 10.23
CA HIS A 398 5.42 18.57 8.91
C HIS A 398 5.38 20.06 8.53
N PHE A 399 4.61 20.87 9.25
CA PHE A 399 4.40 22.30 8.99
C PHE A 399 4.61 23.13 10.28
N PRO A 400 5.86 23.28 10.75
CA PRO A 400 6.14 23.91 12.05
C PRO A 400 5.84 25.42 12.11
N ASP A 401 5.61 26.07 10.97
CA ASP A 401 5.07 27.42 10.85
C ASP A 401 3.55 27.46 11.08
N VAL A 402 2.79 26.52 10.49
CA VAL A 402 1.36 26.35 10.80
C VAL A 402 1.15 26.04 12.28
N GLU A 403 1.97 25.14 12.86
CA GLU A 403 1.91 24.81 14.30
C GLU A 403 2.23 25.99 15.23
N ARG A 404 3.00 26.98 14.76
CA ARG A 404 3.33 28.21 15.51
C ARG A 404 2.18 29.22 15.51
N GLU A 405 1.34 29.24 14.47
CA GLU A 405 0.25 30.21 14.31
C GLU A 405 -1.13 29.65 14.68
N MET A 406 -1.28 28.32 14.75
CA MET A 406 -2.54 27.64 15.04
C MET A 406 -2.29 26.40 15.90
N THR A 407 -2.93 26.34 17.06
CA THR A 407 -2.81 25.17 17.95
C THR A 407 -3.47 23.93 17.37
N LEU A 408 -3.07 22.76 17.88
CA LEU A 408 -3.68 21.46 17.56
C LEU A 408 -5.21 21.49 17.72
N GLU A 409 -5.70 22.10 18.79
CA GLU A 409 -7.13 22.26 19.09
C GLU A 409 -7.82 23.19 18.07
N GLN A 410 -7.21 24.33 17.74
CA GLN A 410 -7.76 25.27 16.76
C GLN A 410 -7.85 24.65 15.36
N TYR A 411 -6.83 23.90 14.93
CA TYR A 411 -6.88 23.14 13.68
C TYR A 411 -8.04 22.14 13.70
N ILE A 412 -8.18 21.37 14.79
CA ILE A 412 -9.23 20.35 14.91
C ILE A 412 -10.62 20.99 14.81
N GLU A 413 -10.86 22.07 15.55
CA GLU A 413 -12.14 22.79 15.56
C GLU A 413 -12.49 23.38 14.17
N GLU A 414 -11.53 24.05 13.51
CA GLU A 414 -11.75 24.57 12.15
C GLU A 414 -11.94 23.45 11.13
N SER A 415 -11.13 22.38 11.20
CA SER A 415 -11.24 21.23 10.32
C SER A 415 -12.60 20.55 10.48
N ASP A 416 -13.10 20.38 11.70
CA ASP A 416 -14.42 19.78 11.95
C ASP A 416 -15.55 20.68 11.46
N ARG A 417 -15.49 21.99 11.68
CA ARG A 417 -16.45 22.96 11.11
C ARG A 417 -16.49 22.87 9.58
N MET A 418 -15.34 22.86 8.92
CA MET A 418 -15.26 22.79 7.45
C MET A 418 -15.71 21.44 6.90
N LYS A 419 -15.35 20.34 7.57
CA LYS A 419 -15.83 18.99 7.22
C LYS A 419 -17.36 18.91 7.35
N GLN A 420 -17.96 19.46 8.40
CA GLN A 420 -19.42 19.49 8.56
C GLN A 420 -20.11 20.25 7.42
N GLU A 421 -19.62 21.43 7.01
CA GLU A 421 -20.20 22.19 5.89
C GLU A 421 -20.06 21.51 4.52
N LEU A 422 -19.05 20.65 4.35
CA LEU A 422 -18.90 19.85 3.13
C LEU A 422 -19.69 18.54 3.20
N PHE A 423 -19.75 17.86 4.35
CA PHE A 423 -20.54 16.64 4.51
C PHE A 423 -22.03 16.90 4.26
N LYS A 424 -22.56 18.07 4.65
CA LYS A 424 -23.93 18.52 4.31
C LYS A 424 -24.27 18.48 2.80
N LYS A 425 -23.26 18.44 1.93
CA LYS A 425 -23.40 18.43 0.46
C LYS A 425 -23.22 17.04 -0.16
N VAL A 426 -22.91 16.02 0.65
CA VAL A 426 -22.83 14.63 0.20
C VAL A 426 -24.26 14.12 0.00
N GLU A 427 -24.58 13.78 -1.24
CA GLU A 427 -25.87 13.24 -1.64
C GLU A 427 -25.89 11.70 -1.55
N PRO A 428 -27.05 11.09 -1.22
CA PRO A 428 -27.25 9.65 -1.27
C PRO A 428 -26.89 9.05 -2.64
N MET A 429 -26.44 7.80 -2.64
CA MET A 429 -26.28 7.05 -3.90
C MET A 429 -27.65 6.91 -4.58
N ARG A 430 -27.66 6.94 -5.91
CA ARG A 430 -28.87 6.76 -6.73
C ARG A 430 -29.58 5.46 -6.36
N GLY A 431 -30.84 5.58 -5.92
CA GLY A 431 -31.66 4.46 -5.40
C GLY A 431 -31.60 4.23 -3.88
N ALA A 432 -30.56 4.71 -3.17
CA ALA A 432 -30.33 4.38 -1.75
C ALA A 432 -31.47 4.81 -0.81
N ALA A 433 -31.94 6.06 -0.93
CA ALA A 433 -33.01 6.60 -0.10
C ALA A 433 -34.34 5.84 -0.29
N ALA A 434 -34.66 5.51 -1.54
CA ALA A 434 -35.84 4.73 -1.90
C ALA A 434 -35.76 3.28 -1.39
N LEU A 435 -34.59 2.63 -1.54
CA LEU A 435 -34.35 1.27 -1.08
C LEU A 435 -34.53 1.13 0.44
N VAL A 436 -33.83 1.96 1.21
CA VAL A 436 -33.87 1.92 2.68
C VAL A 436 -35.29 2.20 3.18
N LYS A 437 -35.97 3.19 2.60
CA LYS A 437 -37.37 3.51 2.92
C LYS A 437 -38.30 2.34 2.60
N GLY A 438 -38.22 1.78 1.40
CA GLY A 438 -39.06 0.67 0.96
C GLY A 438 -38.90 -0.58 1.84
N LEU A 439 -37.65 -0.93 2.20
CA LEU A 439 -37.36 -2.04 3.12
C LEU A 439 -37.94 -1.79 4.52
N HIS A 440 -37.78 -0.57 5.05
CA HIS A 440 -38.34 -0.18 6.35
C HIS A 440 -39.87 -0.25 6.36
N GLU A 441 -40.54 0.31 5.34
CA GLU A 441 -42.01 0.27 5.20
C GLU A 441 -42.54 -1.17 5.00
N ALA A 442 -41.78 -2.04 4.34
CA ALA A 442 -42.09 -3.46 4.21
C ALA A 442 -41.79 -4.29 5.47
N GLY A 443 -41.25 -3.67 6.53
CA GLY A 443 -40.90 -4.34 7.79
C GLY A 443 -39.70 -5.29 7.69
N ILE A 444 -38.86 -5.15 6.67
CA ILE A 444 -37.66 -5.98 6.47
C ILE A 444 -36.57 -5.53 7.45
N PRO A 445 -35.91 -6.44 8.21
CA PRO A 445 -34.84 -6.07 9.12
C PRO A 445 -33.65 -5.43 8.37
N ILE A 446 -33.33 -4.18 8.73
CA ILE A 446 -32.21 -3.41 8.18
C ILE A 446 -31.18 -3.03 9.26
N ALA A 447 -29.91 -3.23 8.96
CA ALA A 447 -28.77 -2.78 9.78
C ALA A 447 -27.76 -1.99 8.95
N LEU A 448 -26.94 -1.19 9.62
CA LEU A 448 -25.86 -0.42 9.01
C LEU A 448 -24.51 -0.84 9.59
N ALA A 449 -23.54 -1.12 8.72
CA ALA A 449 -22.19 -1.59 9.07
C ALA A 449 -21.11 -0.69 8.43
N THR A 450 -20.52 0.21 9.20
CA THR A 450 -19.54 1.20 8.71
C THR A 450 -18.13 1.01 9.24
N GLY A 451 -17.14 1.15 8.36
CA GLY A 451 -15.72 1.24 8.74
C GLY A 451 -15.32 2.60 9.33
N SER A 452 -16.26 3.55 9.45
CA SER A 452 -16.05 4.79 10.19
C SER A 452 -16.26 4.55 11.69
N ASN A 453 -15.57 5.31 12.54
CA ASN A 453 -15.91 5.39 13.96
C ASN A 453 -17.18 6.22 14.21
N THR A 454 -17.72 6.15 15.43
CA THR A 454 -18.97 6.82 15.84
C THR A 454 -18.99 8.31 15.50
N GLN A 455 -17.93 9.05 15.86
CA GLN A 455 -17.84 10.49 15.64
C GLN A 455 -17.90 10.85 14.14
N ASN A 456 -17.09 10.18 13.30
CA ASN A 456 -17.13 10.41 11.86
C ASN A 456 -18.48 9.99 11.27
N PHE A 457 -19.07 8.89 11.73
CA PHE A 457 -20.39 8.45 11.28
C PHE A 457 -21.48 9.52 11.54
N VAL A 458 -21.52 10.12 12.73
CA VAL A 458 -22.47 11.19 13.06
C VAL A 458 -22.27 12.40 12.14
N HIS A 459 -21.03 12.92 12.01
CA HIS A 459 -20.76 14.06 11.12
C HIS A 459 -21.15 13.82 9.66
N LYS A 460 -21.09 12.56 9.22
CA LYS A 460 -21.41 12.12 7.86
C LYS A 460 -22.90 11.88 7.58
N THR A 461 -23.75 11.81 8.62
CA THR A 461 -25.16 11.37 8.48
C THR A 461 -26.20 12.31 9.06
N THR A 462 -25.81 13.27 9.93
CA THR A 462 -26.74 14.23 10.56
C THR A 462 -27.59 15.03 9.57
N HIS A 463 -27.14 15.27 8.33
CA HIS A 463 -27.93 15.96 7.29
C HIS A 463 -28.87 15.04 6.49
N LEU A 464 -28.82 13.72 6.71
CA LEU A 464 -29.62 12.71 5.99
C LEU A 464 -30.49 11.87 6.95
N PRO A 465 -31.24 12.47 7.91
CA PRO A 465 -32.07 11.71 8.85
C PRO A 465 -33.18 10.91 8.13
N HIS A 466 -33.62 11.37 6.95
CA HIS A 466 -34.60 10.68 6.11
C HIS A 466 -34.14 9.30 5.59
N ILE A 467 -32.84 8.97 5.72
CA ILE A 467 -32.30 7.63 5.47
C ILE A 467 -31.86 7.01 6.79
N PHE A 468 -30.96 7.68 7.53
CA PHE A 468 -30.26 7.03 8.63
C PHE A 468 -31.10 6.82 9.89
N SER A 469 -32.17 7.61 10.10
CA SER A 469 -33.11 7.39 11.21
C SER A 469 -34.07 6.20 10.99
N LEU A 470 -34.06 5.59 9.80
CA LEU A 470 -34.85 4.38 9.50
C LEU A 470 -34.18 3.10 10.02
N PHE A 471 -32.87 3.15 10.29
CA PHE A 471 -32.13 2.07 10.93
C PHE A 471 -32.34 2.10 12.45
N PRO A 472 -32.64 0.96 13.11
CA PRO A 472 -32.64 0.91 14.58
C PRO A 472 -31.27 1.31 15.13
N ALA A 473 -31.23 2.18 16.14
CA ALA A 473 -29.96 2.66 16.72
C ALA A 473 -29.07 1.53 17.27
N THR A 474 -29.68 0.43 17.74
CA THR A 474 -28.97 -0.79 18.16
C THR A 474 -28.36 -1.58 17.01
N SER A 475 -28.77 -1.30 15.76
CA SER A 475 -28.32 -1.95 14.53
C SER A 475 -27.52 -1.00 13.63
N ILE A 476 -26.90 0.02 14.22
CA ILE A 476 -25.87 0.85 13.59
C ILE A 476 -24.53 0.47 14.21
N LEU A 477 -23.71 -0.25 13.45
CA LEU A 477 -22.41 -0.80 13.86
C LEU A 477 -21.30 0.01 13.20
N THR A 478 -20.40 0.54 14.03
CA THR A 478 -19.25 1.36 13.64
C THR A 478 -17.94 0.61 13.93
N ALA A 479 -16.82 1.11 13.40
CA ALA A 479 -15.51 0.46 13.59
C ALA A 479 -15.01 0.44 15.05
N ASP A 480 -15.64 1.23 15.92
CA ASP A 480 -15.42 1.34 17.36
C ASP A 480 -16.52 0.67 18.21
N SER A 481 -17.49 -0.02 17.60
CA SER A 481 -18.47 -0.84 18.32
C SER A 481 -17.78 -2.01 19.04
N PRO A 482 -18.05 -2.29 20.34
CA PRO A 482 -17.39 -3.35 21.11
C PRO A 482 -17.45 -4.76 20.51
N GLU A 483 -18.46 -5.03 19.69
CA GLU A 483 -18.70 -6.28 19.00
C GLU A 483 -17.74 -6.51 17.82
N VAL A 484 -17.13 -5.43 17.29
CA VAL A 484 -16.29 -5.43 16.09
C VAL A 484 -14.82 -5.55 16.49
N LYS A 485 -14.33 -6.78 16.66
CA LYS A 485 -12.94 -7.04 17.08
C LYS A 485 -11.92 -6.81 15.98
N ARG A 486 -12.28 -7.12 14.72
CA ARG A 486 -11.43 -6.93 13.53
C ARG A 486 -12.18 -6.16 12.45
N GLY A 487 -11.48 -5.22 11.82
CA GLY A 487 -12.01 -4.51 10.64
C GLY A 487 -12.07 -5.39 9.38
N LYS A 488 -12.82 -4.91 8.38
CA LYS A 488 -12.87 -5.48 7.01
C LYS A 488 -11.43 -5.69 6.47
N PRO A 489 -11.09 -6.83 5.84
CA PRO A 489 -11.98 -7.83 5.25
C PRO A 489 -12.42 -8.97 6.20
N ASN A 490 -12.26 -8.83 7.52
CA ASN A 490 -12.80 -9.80 8.47
C ASN A 490 -14.34 -9.67 8.59
N PRO A 491 -15.06 -10.77 8.87
CA PRO A 491 -16.53 -10.80 8.84
C PRO A 491 -17.20 -10.13 10.05
N ASP A 492 -16.43 -9.83 11.10
CA ASP A 492 -16.88 -9.41 12.44
C ASP A 492 -18.00 -8.35 12.41
N ILE A 493 -17.87 -7.30 11.58
CA ILE A 493 -18.85 -6.20 11.51
C ILE A 493 -20.20 -6.63 10.92
N PHE A 494 -20.22 -7.57 9.97
CA PHE A 494 -21.45 -8.08 9.38
C PHE A 494 -22.12 -9.12 10.29
N LEU A 495 -21.32 -9.94 10.98
CA LEU A 495 -21.84 -10.83 12.02
C LEU A 495 -22.44 -10.03 13.19
N ALA A 496 -21.79 -8.95 13.63
CA ALA A 496 -22.33 -8.04 14.64
C ALA A 496 -23.67 -7.41 14.19
N ALA A 497 -23.76 -6.96 12.92
CA ALA A 497 -24.99 -6.41 12.35
C ALA A 497 -26.12 -7.44 12.18
N ALA A 498 -25.81 -8.72 11.97
CA ALA A 498 -26.81 -9.79 12.00
C ALA A 498 -27.28 -10.09 13.44
N HIS A 499 -26.36 -10.13 14.42
CA HIS A 499 -26.70 -10.30 15.83
C HIS A 499 -27.56 -9.16 16.38
N SER A 500 -27.31 -7.90 15.97
CA SER A 500 -28.13 -6.75 16.39
C SER A 500 -29.57 -6.82 15.87
N LEU A 501 -29.78 -7.51 14.76
CA LEU A 501 -31.10 -7.84 14.19
C LEU A 501 -31.69 -9.14 14.77
N GLY A 502 -31.11 -9.67 15.85
CA GLY A 502 -31.62 -10.84 16.57
C GLY A 502 -31.38 -12.17 15.87
N ARG A 503 -30.42 -12.25 14.93
CA ARG A 503 -30.08 -13.49 14.22
C ARG A 503 -28.95 -14.24 14.92
N ASP A 504 -29.15 -15.54 15.15
CA ASP A 504 -28.06 -16.43 15.57
C ASP A 504 -27.24 -16.83 14.33
N VAL A 505 -26.12 -16.14 14.12
CA VAL A 505 -25.17 -16.43 13.03
C VAL A 505 -23.86 -17.02 13.55
N GLY A 506 -23.71 -17.27 14.86
CA GLY A 506 -22.45 -17.71 15.46
C GLY A 506 -21.30 -16.70 15.32
N THR A 507 -20.10 -17.09 15.73
CA THR A 507 -18.90 -16.23 15.68
C THR A 507 -18.10 -16.47 14.40
N ALA A 508 -17.08 -15.64 14.14
CA ALA A 508 -16.20 -15.86 12.98
C ALA A 508 -15.42 -17.18 13.09
N GLU A 509 -15.12 -17.62 14.31
CA GLU A 509 -14.37 -18.83 14.63
C GLU A 509 -15.27 -20.07 14.81
N GLU A 510 -16.51 -19.89 15.28
CA GLU A 510 -17.45 -20.98 15.61
C GLU A 510 -18.80 -20.78 14.91
N CYS A 511 -19.13 -21.65 13.95
CA CYS A 511 -20.38 -21.57 13.19
C CYS A 511 -20.90 -22.97 12.80
N ASN A 512 -22.06 -23.36 13.33
CA ASN A 512 -22.74 -24.62 13.01
C ASN A 512 -23.58 -24.54 11.72
N GLU A 513 -24.07 -25.68 11.21
CA GLU A 513 -24.82 -25.74 9.95
C GLU A 513 -26.08 -24.85 9.92
N THR A 514 -26.81 -24.76 11.04
CA THR A 514 -27.99 -23.89 11.17
C THR A 514 -27.61 -22.41 11.08
N GLN A 515 -26.52 -22.01 11.75
CA GLN A 515 -25.98 -20.65 11.69
C GLN A 515 -25.43 -20.31 10.30
N GLN A 516 -24.89 -21.28 9.56
CA GLN A 516 -24.46 -21.11 8.16
C GLN A 516 -25.65 -20.89 7.22
N GLU A 517 -26.78 -21.56 7.45
CA GLU A 517 -28.02 -21.30 6.71
C GLU A 517 -28.60 -19.92 7.06
N GLU A 518 -28.54 -19.50 8.32
CA GLU A 518 -28.96 -18.16 8.72
C GLU A 518 -28.08 -17.06 8.10
N ARG A 519 -26.76 -17.28 7.99
CA ARG A 519 -25.82 -16.39 7.26
C ARG A 519 -26.21 -16.23 5.79
N ARG A 520 -26.62 -17.30 5.11
CA ARG A 520 -27.05 -17.25 3.70
C ARG A 520 -28.27 -16.35 3.46
N LYS A 521 -29.08 -16.07 4.49
CA LYS A 521 -30.20 -15.11 4.43
C LYS A 521 -29.76 -13.63 4.52
N GLY A 522 -28.49 -13.36 4.84
CA GLY A 522 -27.94 -12.01 4.89
C GLY A 522 -27.66 -11.44 3.50
N LEU A 523 -28.13 -10.22 3.25
CA LEU A 523 -27.91 -9.44 2.04
C LEU A 523 -27.07 -8.21 2.37
N VAL A 524 -25.78 -8.24 2.03
CA VAL A 524 -24.85 -7.13 2.25
C VAL A 524 -24.81 -6.23 1.02
N PHE A 525 -25.07 -4.94 1.19
CA PHE A 525 -24.86 -3.93 0.15
C PHE A 525 -23.53 -3.21 0.38
N GLU A 526 -22.60 -3.30 -0.57
CA GLU A 526 -21.25 -2.74 -0.48
C GLU A 526 -20.82 -2.02 -1.78
N ASP A 527 -19.89 -1.07 -1.65
CA ASP A 527 -19.17 -0.40 -2.74
C ASP A 527 -17.69 -0.83 -2.79
N ALA A 528 -17.09 -1.18 -1.64
CA ALA A 528 -15.67 -1.39 -1.49
C ALA A 528 -15.26 -2.88 -1.47
N THR A 529 -14.13 -3.21 -2.12
CA THR A 529 -13.64 -4.60 -2.27
C THR A 529 -13.38 -5.30 -0.94
N LEU A 530 -12.80 -4.62 0.06
CA LEU A 530 -12.60 -5.17 1.41
C LEU A 530 -13.92 -5.48 2.10
N GLY A 531 -14.98 -4.72 1.78
CA GLY A 531 -16.32 -4.94 2.26
C GLY A 531 -16.99 -6.16 1.63
N VAL A 532 -16.88 -6.29 0.30
CA VAL A 532 -17.33 -7.50 -0.42
C VAL A 532 -16.66 -8.74 0.17
N GLN A 533 -15.35 -8.71 0.35
CA GLN A 533 -14.59 -9.81 0.95
C GLN A 533 -15.05 -10.13 2.39
N ALA A 534 -15.36 -9.12 3.21
CA ALA A 534 -15.91 -9.33 4.55
C ALA A 534 -17.34 -9.91 4.54
N GLY A 535 -18.20 -9.52 3.60
CA GLY A 535 -19.55 -10.09 3.46
C GLY A 535 -19.51 -11.55 3.02
N VAL A 536 -18.65 -11.86 2.04
CA VAL A 536 -18.38 -13.24 1.60
C VAL A 536 -17.77 -14.08 2.72
N ALA A 537 -16.81 -13.54 3.47
CA ALA A 537 -16.23 -14.20 4.65
C ALA A 537 -17.25 -14.42 5.78
N ALA A 538 -18.29 -13.58 5.87
CA ALA A 538 -19.39 -13.75 6.81
C ALA A 538 -20.38 -14.85 6.36
N GLY A 539 -20.21 -15.44 5.18
CA GLY A 539 -21.13 -16.42 4.61
C GLY A 539 -22.45 -15.82 4.10
N MET A 540 -22.47 -14.50 3.90
CA MET A 540 -23.63 -13.74 3.45
C MET A 540 -23.59 -13.51 1.94
N ASN A 541 -24.76 -13.28 1.34
CA ASN A 541 -24.84 -12.80 -0.03
C ASN A 541 -24.42 -11.33 -0.09
N VAL A 542 -23.76 -10.95 -1.18
CA VAL A 542 -23.29 -9.57 -1.36
C VAL A 542 -23.77 -9.00 -2.69
N VAL A 543 -24.45 -7.85 -2.62
CA VAL A 543 -24.78 -6.97 -3.75
C VAL A 543 -23.71 -5.89 -3.79
N TRP A 544 -22.85 -5.92 -4.81
CA TRP A 544 -21.74 -5.00 -4.96
C TRP A 544 -22.07 -3.90 -5.97
N VAL A 545 -21.96 -2.63 -5.56
CA VAL A 545 -22.18 -1.44 -6.38
C VAL A 545 -20.88 -0.65 -6.48
N PRO A 546 -19.90 -1.12 -7.29
CA PRO A 546 -18.57 -0.50 -7.37
C PRO A 546 -18.61 0.91 -7.98
N ASP A 547 -17.68 1.77 -7.53
CA ASP A 547 -17.31 2.97 -8.28
C ASP A 547 -16.81 2.59 -9.69
N SER A 548 -17.20 3.35 -10.71
CA SER A 548 -16.86 3.09 -12.11
C SER A 548 -15.35 3.04 -12.41
N GLU A 549 -14.52 3.83 -11.71
CA GLU A 549 -13.06 3.76 -11.86
C GLU A 549 -12.51 2.48 -11.23
N LEU A 550 -13.04 2.07 -10.05
CA LEU A 550 -12.68 0.81 -9.40
C LEU A 550 -13.04 -0.40 -10.29
N ARG A 551 -14.20 -0.34 -10.96
CA ARG A 551 -14.65 -1.35 -11.92
C ARG A 551 -13.74 -1.41 -13.16
N ALA A 552 -13.30 -0.25 -13.67
CA ALA A 552 -12.37 -0.16 -14.80
C ALA A 552 -10.95 -0.66 -14.48
N LEU A 553 -10.50 -0.57 -13.21
CA LEU A 553 -9.19 -1.06 -12.78
C LEU A 553 -9.07 -2.59 -12.73
N ASN A 554 -10.17 -3.30 -12.46
CA ASN A 554 -10.21 -4.77 -12.47
C ASN A 554 -11.44 -5.30 -13.23
N PRO A 555 -11.45 -5.21 -14.58
CA PRO A 555 -12.59 -5.67 -15.39
C PRO A 555 -12.84 -7.17 -15.18
N GLY A 556 -14.10 -7.52 -14.90
CA GLY A 556 -14.54 -8.92 -14.74
C GLY A 556 -14.24 -9.56 -13.37
N GLU A 557 -13.48 -8.93 -12.48
CA GLU A 557 -13.33 -9.39 -11.09
C GLU A 557 -14.65 -9.23 -10.32
N THR A 558 -14.94 -10.12 -9.37
CA THR A 558 -16.17 -10.06 -8.55
C THR A 558 -15.91 -10.09 -7.05
N TYR A 559 -14.70 -10.50 -6.62
CA TYR A 559 -14.35 -10.70 -5.22
C TYR A 559 -15.30 -11.65 -4.44
N GLY A 560 -16.10 -12.45 -5.15
CA GLY A 560 -17.13 -13.33 -4.58
C GLY A 560 -18.50 -12.69 -4.38
N ALA A 561 -18.74 -11.45 -4.86
CA ALA A 561 -20.07 -10.84 -4.85
C ALA A 561 -21.10 -11.71 -5.59
N THR A 562 -22.32 -11.82 -5.03
CA THR A 562 -23.41 -12.60 -5.62
C THR A 562 -24.08 -11.84 -6.77
N GLU A 563 -24.21 -10.52 -6.63
CA GLU A 563 -24.78 -9.62 -7.64
C GLU A 563 -23.91 -8.38 -7.77
N ILE A 564 -23.78 -7.83 -8.98
CA ILE A 564 -23.02 -6.60 -9.26
C ILE A 564 -23.91 -5.66 -10.07
N LEU A 565 -24.04 -4.42 -9.62
CA LEU A 565 -24.90 -3.39 -10.21
C LEU A 565 -24.11 -2.12 -10.48
N GLU A 566 -24.57 -1.29 -11.41
CA GLU A 566 -24.01 0.06 -11.60
C GLU A 566 -24.67 1.05 -10.62
N HIS A 567 -25.96 0.86 -10.33
CA HIS A 567 -26.73 1.67 -9.39
C HIS A 567 -27.64 0.82 -8.49
N LEU A 568 -27.88 1.26 -7.24
CA LEU A 568 -28.75 0.53 -6.31
C LEU A 568 -30.19 0.38 -6.82
N GLU A 569 -30.70 1.33 -7.62
CA GLU A 569 -32.06 1.26 -8.19
C GLU A 569 -32.26 0.11 -9.20
N GLU A 570 -31.20 -0.52 -9.69
CA GLU A 570 -31.28 -1.70 -10.57
C GLU A 570 -31.59 -2.99 -9.80
N TRP A 571 -31.39 -2.99 -8.48
CA TRP A 571 -31.55 -4.15 -7.61
C TRP A 571 -33.01 -4.56 -7.49
N LYS A 572 -33.32 -5.85 -7.68
CA LYS A 572 -34.71 -6.37 -7.67
C LYS A 572 -35.00 -7.17 -6.40
N PRO A 573 -35.82 -6.65 -5.46
CA PRO A 573 -36.16 -7.33 -4.21
C PRO A 573 -36.76 -8.73 -4.43
N THR A 574 -37.59 -8.88 -5.47
CA THR A 574 -38.28 -10.14 -5.79
C THR A 574 -37.33 -11.27 -6.21
N SER A 575 -36.15 -10.95 -6.78
CA SER A 575 -35.11 -11.94 -7.06
C SER A 575 -34.53 -12.59 -5.80
N TRP A 576 -34.71 -11.93 -4.65
CA TRP A 576 -34.17 -12.31 -3.35
C TRP A 576 -35.25 -12.81 -2.37
N GLY A 577 -36.44 -13.11 -2.86
CA GLY A 577 -37.58 -13.58 -2.03
C GLY A 577 -38.21 -12.48 -1.16
N LEU A 578 -37.90 -11.21 -1.42
CA LEU A 578 -38.51 -10.06 -0.75
C LEU A 578 -39.71 -9.54 -1.55
N PRO A 579 -40.70 -8.89 -0.90
CA PRO A 579 -41.81 -8.25 -1.60
C PRO A 579 -41.32 -7.10 -2.48
N SER A 580 -42.10 -6.74 -3.51
CA SER A 580 -41.93 -5.47 -4.22
C SER A 580 -42.02 -4.31 -3.22
N LEU A 581 -41.09 -3.36 -3.33
CA LEU A 581 -40.96 -2.26 -2.37
C LEU A 581 -41.64 -1.00 -2.91
N SER A 582 -42.42 -0.33 -2.06
CA SER A 582 -43.15 0.88 -2.45
C SER A 582 -42.16 2.01 -2.82
N GLY A 583 -42.22 2.46 -4.07
CA GLY A 583 -41.36 3.55 -4.56
C GLY A 583 -39.88 3.17 -4.76
N PHE A 584 -39.56 1.87 -4.88
CA PHE A 584 -38.22 1.40 -5.21
C PHE A 584 -38.26 0.28 -6.28
N ASN A 585 -37.52 0.48 -7.38
CA ASN A 585 -37.89 0.10 -8.76
C ASN A 585 -39.12 0.87 -9.26
#